data_AF-A0A357MS99-F1
#
_entry.id   AF-A0A357MS99-F1
#
_cell.length_a   1.000
_cell.length_b   1.000
_cell.length_c   1.000
_cell.angle_alpha   90.00
_cell.angle_beta   90.00
_cell.angle_gamma   90.00
#
_symmetry.space_group_name_H-M   'P 1'
#
loop_
_entity.id
_entity.type
_entity.pdbx_description
1 polymer ?
#
loop_
_entity_poly.entity_id
_entity_poly.type
_entity_poly.pdbx_seq_one_letter_code
_entity_poly.pdbx_strand_id
1 'polypeptide(L)'
;MPNFEVSCEVRLDTLATHYKDTYEIHLIRHKMRDKLFFYLLVCFTLFLVNFENSSLVQELLKLPLTKDSAAIHDKIVPYSSSILWVLLTFLTVHYFQICLLIEKDYNYLHDLELELNSFYPSGSVAFTREGRAYLKNYPMFSNWMCFSYAVLFPGLIILSALLRLPMDLHAFGLTYPGFTCFFSYLIIAVSTFSYLCKMHGFLGSKESHWKTVISIQVVVFTLLATLTCQLNISNSILNFLFSSRLLLLLLLFLFVLLFKRAKEEV
;
A
#
# COMPACT_ATOMS: atom_id res chain seq x y z
N MET A 1 -19.82 40.59 -17.94
CA MET A 1 -19.64 39.30 -18.64
C MET A 1 -20.99 38.91 -19.21
N PRO A 2 -21.10 38.56 -20.51
CA PRO A 2 -22.38 38.13 -21.06
C PRO A 2 -22.77 36.80 -20.41
N ASN A 3 -23.99 36.74 -19.85
CA ASN A 3 -24.59 35.50 -19.36
C ASN A 3 -24.89 34.62 -20.58
N PHE A 4 -23.97 33.72 -20.91
CA PHE A 4 -24.27 32.61 -21.82
C PHE A 4 -25.18 31.64 -21.08
N GLU A 5 -26.48 31.68 -21.36
CA GLU A 5 -27.40 30.60 -20.98
C GLU A 5 -27.03 29.36 -21.80
N VAL A 6 -26.24 28.47 -21.20
CA VAL A 6 -25.97 27.14 -21.76
C VAL A 6 -27.25 26.33 -21.65
N SER A 7 -27.70 25.73 -22.76
CA SER A 7 -28.90 24.90 -22.77
C SER A 7 -28.75 23.69 -21.83
N CYS A 8 -29.86 23.26 -21.23
CA CYS A 8 -29.88 22.13 -20.29
C CYS A 8 -29.29 20.85 -20.92
N GLU A 9 -29.60 20.60 -22.20
CA GLU A 9 -29.10 19.46 -22.96
C GLU A 9 -27.57 19.48 -23.11
N VAL A 10 -26.99 20.64 -23.47
CA VAL A 10 -25.54 20.79 -23.63
C VAL A 10 -24.83 20.62 -22.29
N ARG A 11 -25.40 21.14 -21.20
CA ARG A 11 -24.86 20.95 -19.85
C ARG A 11 -24.88 19.47 -19.44
N LEU A 12 -26.00 18.78 -19.68
CA LEU A 12 -26.13 17.35 -19.36
C LEU A 12 -25.14 16.50 -20.15
N ASP A 13 -24.99 16.75 -21.45
CA ASP A 13 -24.06 16.02 -22.32
C ASP A 13 -22.59 16.25 -21.92
N THR A 14 -22.24 17.50 -21.60
CA THR A 14 -20.89 17.86 -21.11
C THR A 14 -20.58 17.14 -19.79
N LEU A 15 -21.54 17.13 -18.86
CA LEU A 15 -21.36 16.50 -17.55
C LEU A 15 -21.29 14.96 -17.66
N ALA A 16 -22.10 14.36 -18.54
CA ALA A 16 -22.09 12.92 -18.78
C ALA A 16 -20.77 12.48 -19.43
N THR A 17 -20.25 13.26 -20.39
CA THR A 17 -18.94 13.04 -21.00
C THR A 17 -17.82 13.15 -19.96
N HIS A 18 -17.84 14.21 -19.14
CA HIS A 18 -16.86 14.40 -18.08
C HIS A 18 -16.89 13.28 -17.02
N TYR A 19 -18.07 12.79 -16.66
CA TYR A 19 -18.21 11.63 -15.77
C TYR A 19 -17.60 10.37 -16.36
N LYS A 20 -17.84 10.11 -17.66
CA LYS A 20 -17.23 8.96 -18.36
C LYS A 20 -15.71 9.05 -18.34
N ASP A 21 -15.15 10.21 -18.70
CA ASP A 21 -13.70 10.42 -18.74
C ASP A 21 -13.09 10.30 -17.34
N THR A 22 -13.72 10.89 -16.33
CA THR A 22 -13.29 10.80 -14.93
C THR A 22 -13.25 9.35 -14.45
N TYR A 23 -14.25 8.54 -14.83
CA TYR A 23 -14.27 7.13 -14.49
C TYR A 23 -13.15 6.35 -15.18
N GLU A 24 -12.86 6.63 -16.45
CA GLU A 24 -11.75 5.96 -17.15
C GLU A 24 -10.42 6.22 -16.44
N ILE A 25 -10.19 7.46 -16.00
CA ILE A 25 -9.00 7.80 -15.21
C ILE A 25 -9.00 7.06 -13.85
N HIS A 26 -10.15 6.95 -13.19
CA HIS A 26 -10.30 6.19 -11.94
C HIS A 26 -9.92 4.71 -12.13
N LEU A 27 -10.42 4.07 -13.19
CA LEU A 27 -10.10 2.69 -13.53
C LEU A 27 -8.60 2.49 -13.80
N ILE A 28 -7.95 3.43 -14.50
CA ILE A 28 -6.51 3.41 -14.72
C ILE A 28 -5.76 3.44 -13.39
N ARG A 29 -6.18 4.28 -12.44
CA ARG A 29 -5.55 4.37 -11.12
C ARG A 29 -5.71 3.10 -10.29
N HIS A 30 -6.87 2.42 -10.34
CA HIS A 30 -7.02 1.09 -9.73
C HIS A 30 -6.04 0.07 -10.31
N LYS A 31 -5.89 0.01 -11.64
CA LYS A 31 -4.91 -0.86 -12.29
C LYS A 31 -3.47 -0.51 -11.90
N MET A 32 -3.15 0.77 -11.73
CA MET A 32 -1.84 1.21 -11.25
C MET A 32 -1.58 0.79 -9.81
N ARG A 33 -2.57 0.92 -8.91
CA ARG A 33 -2.47 0.44 -7.53
C ARG A 33 -2.16 -1.05 -7.50
N ASP A 34 -2.89 -1.86 -8.28
CA ASP A 34 -2.75 -3.31 -8.23
C ASP A 34 -1.38 -3.77 -8.77
N LYS A 35 -0.89 -3.12 -9.84
CA LYS A 35 0.49 -3.32 -10.34
C LYS A 35 1.54 -2.92 -9.31
N LEU A 36 1.40 -1.76 -8.69
CA LEU A 36 2.33 -1.28 -7.65
C LEU A 36 2.30 -2.19 -6.42
N PHE A 37 1.12 -2.67 -6.03
CA PHE A 37 0.97 -3.61 -4.93
C PHE A 37 1.72 -4.90 -5.21
N PHE A 38 1.64 -5.43 -6.44
CA PHE A 38 2.41 -6.61 -6.84
C PHE A 38 3.92 -6.36 -6.78
N TYR A 39 4.41 -5.25 -7.32
CA TYR A 39 5.84 -4.91 -7.24
C TYR A 39 6.30 -4.72 -5.79
N LEU A 40 5.48 -4.09 -4.96
CA LEU A 40 5.74 -3.90 -3.55
C LEU A 40 5.74 -5.23 -2.80
N LEU A 41 4.86 -6.18 -3.15
CA LEU A 41 4.85 -7.53 -2.57
C LEU A 41 6.14 -8.30 -2.92
N VAL A 42 6.59 -8.24 -4.17
CA VAL A 42 7.86 -8.86 -4.60
C VAL A 42 9.03 -8.23 -3.85
N CYS A 43 9.11 -6.90 -3.83
CA CYS A 43 10.15 -6.17 -3.12
C CYS A 43 10.13 -6.47 -1.62
N PHE A 44 8.96 -6.52 -1.01
CA PHE A 44 8.78 -6.82 0.41
C PHE A 44 9.19 -8.26 0.73
N THR A 45 8.87 -9.21 -0.15
CA THR A 45 9.32 -10.60 0.00
C THR A 45 10.85 -10.69 -0.08
N LEU A 46 11.49 -9.99 -1.03
CA LEU A 46 12.95 -9.91 -1.11
C LEU A 46 13.56 -9.26 0.13
N PHE A 47 12.93 -8.22 0.65
CA PHE A 47 13.35 -7.53 1.87
C PHE A 47 13.29 -8.46 3.09
N LEU A 48 12.27 -9.31 3.18
CA LEU A 48 12.12 -10.34 4.22
C LEU A 48 13.08 -11.52 4.01
N VAL A 49 13.28 -12.02 2.79
CA VAL A 49 14.24 -13.10 2.55
C VAL A 49 15.67 -12.65 2.89
N ASN A 50 16.01 -11.40 2.58
CA ASN A 50 17.27 -10.81 2.97
C ASN A 50 17.45 -10.74 4.49
N PHE A 51 16.37 -10.84 5.29
CA PHE A 51 16.41 -10.79 6.76
C PHE A 51 16.95 -12.11 7.31
N GLU A 52 16.58 -13.22 6.70
CA GLU A 52 16.93 -14.56 7.16
C GLU A 52 18.23 -15.07 6.53
N ASN A 53 18.41 -14.82 5.23
CA ASN A 53 19.55 -15.33 4.47
C ASN A 53 20.00 -14.33 3.41
N SER A 54 21.12 -13.66 3.68
CA SER A 54 21.78 -12.73 2.74
C SER A 54 22.17 -13.40 1.41
N SER A 55 22.41 -14.72 1.40
CA SER A 55 22.88 -15.47 0.23
C SER A 55 21.89 -15.53 -0.93
N LEU A 56 20.58 -15.61 -0.68
CA LEU A 56 19.57 -15.74 -1.75
C LEU A 56 19.44 -14.46 -2.58
N VAL A 57 19.52 -13.28 -1.95
CA VAL A 57 19.54 -12.01 -2.68
C VAL A 57 20.82 -11.87 -3.48
N GLN A 58 21.95 -12.31 -2.91
CA GLN A 58 23.22 -12.35 -3.63
C GLN A 58 23.17 -13.30 -4.83
N GLU A 59 22.50 -14.44 -4.72
CA GLU A 59 22.29 -15.39 -5.84
C GLU A 59 21.36 -14.85 -6.92
N LEU A 60 20.28 -14.14 -6.56
CA LEU A 60 19.43 -13.46 -7.55
C LEU A 60 20.18 -12.36 -8.29
N LEU A 61 21.14 -11.70 -7.62
CA LEU A 61 22.07 -10.74 -8.24
C LEU A 61 23.17 -11.41 -9.10
N LYS A 62 23.28 -12.75 -9.08
CA LYS A 62 24.22 -13.55 -9.91
C LYS A 62 23.59 -14.10 -11.20
N LEU A 63 22.48 -13.53 -11.69
CA LEU A 63 21.98 -13.77 -13.05
C LEU A 63 23.14 -13.76 -14.07
N PRO A 64 23.07 -14.51 -15.19
CA PRO A 64 24.22 -14.83 -16.04
C PRO A 64 24.71 -13.59 -16.78
N LEU A 65 25.47 -12.78 -16.07
CA LEU A 65 26.06 -11.55 -16.53
C LEU A 65 27.53 -11.88 -16.88
N THR A 66 28.00 -11.29 -17.97
CA THR A 66 29.30 -11.55 -18.61
C THR A 66 30.48 -11.30 -17.66
N LYS A 67 31.69 -11.82 -17.94
CA LYS A 67 32.85 -11.75 -17.02
C LYS A 67 33.16 -10.34 -16.45
N ASP A 68 32.84 -9.27 -17.17
CA ASP A 68 33.02 -7.88 -16.70
C ASP A 68 32.04 -7.45 -15.58
N SER A 69 30.92 -8.15 -15.43
CA SER A 69 29.92 -7.87 -14.39
C SER A 69 30.27 -8.47 -13.03
N ALA A 70 31.16 -9.45 -12.96
CA ALA A 70 31.56 -10.09 -11.69
C ALA A 70 32.29 -9.08 -10.78
N ALA A 71 33.15 -8.24 -11.36
CA ALA A 71 33.84 -7.16 -10.64
C ALA A 71 32.88 -6.05 -10.15
N ILE A 72 31.76 -5.85 -10.85
CA ILE A 72 30.70 -4.92 -10.45
C ILE A 72 29.86 -5.54 -9.32
N HIS A 73 29.55 -6.84 -9.42
CA HIS A 73 28.80 -7.59 -8.42
C HIS A 73 29.45 -7.52 -7.04
N ASP A 74 30.77 -7.80 -6.94
CA ASP A 74 31.50 -7.78 -5.67
C ASP A 74 31.50 -6.41 -4.99
N LYS A 75 31.36 -5.33 -5.77
CA LYS A 75 31.26 -3.96 -5.25
C LYS A 75 29.84 -3.60 -4.78
N ILE A 76 28.80 -4.22 -5.34
CA ILE A 76 27.38 -3.89 -5.06
C ILE A 76 26.82 -4.74 -3.91
N VAL A 77 27.26 -5.99 -3.78
CA VAL A 77 26.78 -6.92 -2.74
C VAL A 77 26.79 -6.31 -1.32
N PRO A 78 27.83 -5.58 -0.88
CA PRO A 78 27.85 -4.93 0.44
C PRO A 78 26.73 -3.89 0.65
N TYR A 79 26.23 -3.29 -0.44
CA TYR A 79 25.18 -2.26 -0.43
C TYR A 79 23.79 -2.81 -0.71
N SER A 80 23.64 -4.13 -0.89
CA SER A 80 22.38 -4.78 -1.25
C SER A 80 21.24 -4.48 -0.27
N SER A 81 21.51 -4.46 1.04
CA SER A 81 20.51 -4.09 2.07
C SER A 81 20.03 -2.65 1.90
N SER A 82 20.95 -1.69 1.78
CA SER A 82 20.59 -0.27 1.58
C SER A 82 19.83 -0.02 0.28
N ILE A 83 20.16 -0.74 -0.80
CA ILE A 83 19.41 -0.68 -2.06
C ILE A 83 17.97 -1.18 -1.86
N LEU A 84 17.78 -2.29 -1.14
CA LEU A 84 16.45 -2.82 -0.83
C LEU A 84 15.65 -1.85 0.04
N TRP A 85 16.27 -1.19 1.02
CA TRP A 85 15.63 -0.14 1.81
C TRP A 85 15.13 1.03 0.97
N VAL A 86 15.95 1.52 0.04
CA VAL A 86 15.57 2.59 -0.88
C VAL A 86 14.44 2.15 -1.81
N LEU A 87 14.54 0.95 -2.38
CA LEU A 87 13.51 0.40 -3.27
C LEU A 87 12.17 0.21 -2.55
N LEU A 88 12.20 -0.35 -1.33
CA LEU A 88 11.02 -0.52 -0.50
C LEU A 88 10.38 0.84 -0.16
N THR A 89 11.21 1.83 0.18
CA THR A 89 10.75 3.20 0.48
C THR A 89 10.05 3.81 -0.73
N PHE A 90 10.68 3.77 -1.89
CA PHE A 90 10.14 4.32 -3.13
C PHE A 90 8.78 3.68 -3.49
N LEU A 91 8.71 2.35 -3.51
CA LEU A 91 7.49 1.63 -3.84
C LEU A 91 6.37 1.89 -2.81
N THR A 92 6.72 1.95 -1.52
CA THR A 92 5.76 2.23 -0.43
C THR A 92 5.15 3.62 -0.57
N VAL A 93 5.97 4.65 -0.78
CA VAL A 93 5.50 6.03 -0.94
C VAL A 93 4.61 6.16 -2.18
N HIS A 94 5.04 5.62 -3.32
CA HIS A 94 4.24 5.64 -4.55
C HIS A 94 2.92 4.88 -4.40
N TYR A 95 2.93 3.73 -3.72
CA TYR A 95 1.73 2.97 -3.44
C TYR A 95 0.73 3.77 -2.58
N PHE A 96 1.18 4.44 -1.51
CA PHE A 96 0.32 5.28 -0.68
C PHE A 96 -0.24 6.48 -1.44
N GLN A 97 0.56 7.12 -2.31
CA GLN A 97 0.09 8.22 -3.16
C GLN A 97 -1.07 7.79 -4.05
N ILE A 98 -0.94 6.65 -4.74
CA ILE A 98 -2.00 6.14 -5.62
C ILE A 98 -3.26 5.77 -4.82
N CYS A 99 -3.11 5.13 -3.65
CA CYS A 99 -4.25 4.81 -2.79
C CYS A 99 -5.02 6.07 -2.37
N LEU A 100 -4.32 7.12 -1.94
CA LEU A 100 -4.98 8.38 -1.55
C LEU A 100 -5.64 9.09 -2.73
N LEU A 101 -5.08 8.99 -3.94
CA LEU A 101 -5.70 9.54 -5.14
C LEU A 101 -7.02 8.83 -5.47
N ILE A 102 -7.05 7.50 -5.40
CA ILE A 102 -8.27 6.70 -5.62
C ILE A 102 -9.38 7.12 -4.64
N GLU A 103 -9.07 7.28 -3.35
CA GLU A 103 -10.08 7.73 -2.37
C GLU A 103 -10.60 9.14 -2.67
N LYS A 104 -9.72 10.05 -3.08
CA LYS A 104 -10.12 11.40 -3.49
C LYS A 104 -11.06 11.38 -4.70
N ASP A 105 -10.82 10.49 -5.66
CA ASP A 105 -11.65 10.40 -6.86
C ASP A 105 -13.01 9.79 -6.58
N TYR A 106 -13.13 8.88 -5.61
CA TYR A 106 -14.43 8.35 -5.20
C TYR A 106 -15.37 9.47 -4.71
N ASN A 107 -14.86 10.40 -3.90
CA ASN A 107 -15.66 11.54 -3.45
C ASN A 107 -16.09 12.41 -4.64
N TYR A 108 -15.16 12.70 -5.55
CA TYR A 108 -15.46 13.51 -6.73
C TYR A 108 -16.47 12.84 -7.67
N LEU A 109 -16.35 11.53 -7.91
CA LEU A 109 -17.32 10.76 -8.68
C LEU A 109 -18.70 10.77 -8.01
N HIS A 110 -18.75 10.70 -6.67
CA HIS A 110 -20.00 10.79 -5.94
C HIS A 110 -20.69 12.15 -6.13
N ASP A 111 -19.93 13.24 -6.05
CA ASP A 111 -20.44 14.60 -6.27
C ASP A 111 -20.95 14.77 -7.71
N LEU A 112 -20.23 14.24 -8.70
CA LEU A 112 -20.67 14.22 -10.09
C LEU A 112 -21.95 13.41 -10.30
N GLU A 113 -22.07 12.23 -9.67
CA GLU A 113 -23.30 11.43 -9.72
C GLU A 113 -24.49 12.18 -9.10
N LEU A 114 -24.28 12.93 -8.01
CA LEU A 114 -25.32 13.76 -7.41
C LEU A 114 -25.77 14.88 -8.36
N GLU A 115 -24.83 15.59 -8.99
CA GLU A 115 -25.15 16.64 -9.95
C GLU A 115 -25.87 16.07 -11.18
N LEU A 116 -25.41 14.95 -11.74
CA LEU A 116 -26.04 14.29 -12.90
C LEU A 116 -27.47 13.84 -12.62
N ASN A 117 -27.70 13.20 -11.47
CA ASN A 117 -29.06 12.75 -11.12
C ASN A 117 -30.03 13.92 -10.86
N SER A 118 -29.54 15.14 -10.61
CA SER A 118 -30.40 16.32 -10.43
C SER A 118 -31.15 16.74 -11.71
N PHE A 119 -30.67 16.32 -12.88
CA PHE A 119 -31.32 16.55 -14.18
C PHE A 119 -32.47 15.60 -14.48
N TYR A 120 -32.65 14.54 -13.67
CA TYR A 120 -33.69 13.53 -13.87
C TYR A 120 -34.80 13.67 -12.82
N PRO A 121 -36.00 13.11 -13.08
CA PRO A 121 -37.09 13.13 -12.10
C PRO A 121 -36.66 12.57 -10.75
N SER A 122 -37.14 13.20 -9.68
CA SER A 122 -36.84 12.83 -8.30
C SER A 122 -37.14 11.35 -8.06
N GLY A 123 -36.12 10.58 -7.65
CA GLY A 123 -36.22 9.14 -7.41
C GLY A 123 -35.76 8.25 -8.56
N SER A 124 -35.45 8.81 -9.73
CA SER A 124 -34.75 8.06 -10.78
C SER A 124 -33.27 7.92 -10.43
N VAL A 125 -32.72 6.73 -10.70
CA VAL A 125 -31.37 6.35 -10.33
C VAL A 125 -30.59 6.05 -11.62
N ALA A 126 -30.35 7.08 -12.43
CA ALA A 126 -29.72 6.93 -13.74
C ALA A 126 -28.20 6.75 -13.62
N PHE A 127 -27.54 7.49 -12.71
CA PHE A 127 -26.09 7.47 -12.54
C PHE A 127 -25.72 7.01 -11.12
N THR A 128 -25.39 5.74 -10.92
CA THR A 128 -25.00 5.20 -9.59
C THR A 128 -23.95 4.10 -9.60
N ARG A 129 -23.19 3.98 -10.69
CA ARG A 129 -22.27 2.85 -10.90
C ARG A 129 -21.26 2.69 -9.76
N GLU A 130 -20.63 3.78 -9.32
CA GLU A 130 -19.58 3.75 -8.28
C GLU A 130 -20.04 4.35 -6.93
N GLY A 131 -21.15 5.09 -6.92
CA GLY A 131 -21.73 5.67 -5.70
C GLY A 131 -22.74 4.76 -5.01
N ARG A 132 -24.02 5.15 -5.04
CA ARG A 132 -25.06 4.54 -4.18
C ARG A 132 -25.32 3.06 -4.46
N ALA A 133 -25.27 2.61 -5.72
CA ALA A 133 -25.55 1.21 -6.04
C ALA A 133 -24.44 0.29 -5.54
N TYR A 134 -23.18 0.71 -5.71
CA TYR A 134 -22.01 -0.02 -5.23
C TYR A 134 -21.97 -0.14 -3.69
N LEU A 135 -22.37 0.93 -2.98
CA LEU A 135 -22.39 0.94 -1.50
C LEU A 135 -23.57 0.18 -0.88
N LYS A 136 -24.71 0.06 -1.58
CA LYS A 136 -25.95 -0.53 -1.02
C LYS A 136 -25.78 -2.00 -0.61
N ASN A 137 -25.00 -2.77 -1.36
CA ASN A 137 -24.70 -4.18 -1.07
C ASN A 137 -23.19 -4.41 -1.10
N TYR A 138 -22.44 -3.60 -0.35
CA TYR A 138 -20.97 -3.69 -0.35
C TYR A 138 -20.53 -5.08 0.11
N PRO A 139 -19.90 -5.90 -0.75
CA PRO A 139 -19.64 -7.29 -0.42
C PRO A 139 -18.60 -7.39 0.69
N MET A 140 -18.77 -8.37 1.59
CA MET A 140 -17.85 -8.60 2.72
C MET A 140 -16.39 -8.75 2.25
N PHE A 141 -16.19 -9.40 1.10
CA PHE A 141 -14.87 -9.56 0.50
C PHE A 141 -14.21 -8.22 0.12
N SER A 142 -14.96 -7.28 -0.46
CA SER A 142 -14.43 -5.95 -0.75
C SER A 142 -14.00 -5.20 0.51
N ASN A 143 -14.70 -5.43 1.63
CA ASN A 143 -14.34 -4.85 2.93
C ASN A 143 -13.03 -5.44 3.47
N TRP A 144 -12.85 -6.75 3.35
CA TRP A 144 -11.58 -7.42 3.66
C TRP A 144 -10.42 -6.91 2.79
N MET A 145 -10.66 -6.73 1.50
CA MET A 145 -9.64 -6.21 0.59
C MET A 145 -9.30 -4.75 0.92
N CYS A 146 -10.30 -3.91 1.19
CA CYS A 146 -10.10 -2.54 1.65
C CYS A 146 -9.23 -2.50 2.93
N PHE A 147 -9.56 -3.31 3.94
CA PHE A 147 -8.75 -3.45 5.15
C PHE A 147 -7.31 -3.88 4.85
N SER A 148 -7.15 -4.86 3.95
CA SER A 148 -5.85 -5.41 3.58
C SER A 148 -4.93 -4.33 2.98
N TYR A 149 -5.46 -3.55 2.03
CA TYR A 149 -4.72 -2.50 1.34
C TYR A 149 -4.50 -1.25 2.20
N ALA A 150 -5.50 -0.86 3.00
CA ALA A 150 -5.50 0.39 3.75
C ALA A 150 -4.78 0.30 5.09
N VAL A 151 -4.72 -0.89 5.69
CA VAL A 151 -4.29 -1.04 7.08
C VAL A 151 -3.28 -2.17 7.25
N LEU A 152 -3.65 -3.40 6.85
CA LEU A 152 -2.81 -4.58 7.10
C LEU A 152 -1.43 -4.41 6.46
N PHE A 153 -1.40 -4.06 5.17
CA PHE A 153 -0.15 -4.01 4.42
C PHE A 153 0.79 -2.86 4.83
N PRO A 154 0.33 -1.60 5.00
CA PRO A 154 1.15 -0.56 5.62
C PRO A 154 1.68 -0.97 7.00
N GLY A 155 0.84 -1.63 7.81
CA GLY A 155 1.21 -2.16 9.12
C GLY A 155 2.34 -3.19 9.05
N LEU A 156 2.28 -4.13 8.10
CA LEU A 156 3.33 -5.13 7.89
C LEU A 156 4.66 -4.51 7.44
N ILE A 157 4.61 -3.48 6.58
CA ILE A 157 5.81 -2.78 6.11
C ILE A 157 6.50 -2.08 7.29
N ILE A 158 5.78 -1.27 8.07
CA ILE A 158 6.38 -0.55 9.20
C ILE A 158 6.88 -1.51 10.29
N LEU A 159 6.15 -2.60 10.55
CA LEU A 159 6.56 -3.64 11.48
C LEU A 159 7.90 -4.26 11.09
N SER A 160 8.00 -4.68 9.82
CA SER A 160 9.21 -5.33 9.31
C SER A 160 10.39 -4.36 9.30
N ALA A 161 10.15 -3.10 8.95
CA ALA A 161 11.16 -2.05 8.98
C ALA A 161 11.65 -1.77 10.42
N LEU A 162 10.74 -1.68 11.39
CA LEU A 162 11.04 -1.51 12.81
C LEU A 162 11.93 -2.64 13.36
N LEU A 163 11.57 -3.88 13.06
CA LEU A 163 12.33 -5.06 13.50
C LEU A 163 13.72 -5.12 12.85
N ARG A 164 13.82 -4.68 11.59
CA ARG A 164 15.05 -4.80 10.82
C ARG A 164 16.08 -3.71 11.13
N LEU A 165 15.63 -2.48 11.37
CA LEU A 165 16.49 -1.32 11.55
C LEU A 165 17.62 -1.53 12.59
N PRO A 166 17.38 -2.07 13.81
CA PRO A 166 18.44 -2.26 14.79
C PRO A 166 19.55 -3.20 14.32
N MET A 167 19.21 -4.26 13.57
CA MET A 167 20.21 -5.21 13.06
C MET A 167 21.07 -4.60 11.97
N ASP A 168 20.46 -3.87 11.03
CA ASP A 168 21.21 -3.18 9.98
C ASP A 168 22.08 -2.06 10.59
N LEU A 169 21.60 -1.34 11.62
CA LEU A 169 22.42 -0.35 12.34
C LEU A 169 23.56 -0.99 13.14
N HIS A 170 23.35 -2.17 13.73
CA HIS A 170 24.42 -2.91 14.40
C HIS A 170 25.46 -3.42 13.40
N ALA A 171 25.02 -3.88 12.23
CA ALA A 171 25.90 -4.41 11.18
C ALA A 171 26.72 -3.32 10.48
N PHE A 172 26.10 -2.19 10.13
CA PHE A 172 26.74 -1.13 9.35
C PHE A 172 27.25 0.04 10.20
N GLY A 173 26.78 0.20 11.44
CA GLY A 173 27.07 1.37 12.28
C GLY A 173 26.63 2.68 11.60
N LEU A 174 27.36 3.76 11.88
CA LEU A 174 27.14 5.09 11.29
C LEU A 174 27.86 5.27 9.95
N THR A 175 28.00 4.20 9.16
CA THR A 175 28.53 4.29 7.79
C THR A 175 27.43 4.71 6.81
N TYR A 176 27.79 5.02 5.56
CA TYR A 176 26.84 5.42 4.52
C TYR A 176 25.64 4.44 4.37
N PRO A 177 25.84 3.11 4.29
CA PRO A 177 24.74 2.14 4.27
C PRO A 177 23.79 2.25 5.47
N GLY A 178 24.32 2.45 6.68
CA GLY A 178 23.55 2.60 7.90
C GLY A 178 22.68 3.86 7.91
N PHE A 179 23.24 5.00 7.46
CA PHE A 179 22.46 6.23 7.28
C PHE A 179 21.32 6.04 6.27
N THR A 180 21.59 5.39 5.13
CA THR A 180 20.56 5.12 4.12
C THR A 180 19.41 4.29 4.68
N CYS A 181 19.70 3.25 5.46
CA CYS A 181 18.66 2.43 6.11
C CYS A 181 17.83 3.27 7.11
N PHE A 182 18.49 4.08 7.94
CA PHE A 182 17.82 4.94 8.91
C PHE A 182 16.88 5.97 8.27
N PHE A 183 17.35 6.70 7.25
CA PHE A 183 16.52 7.68 6.55
C PHE A 183 15.38 7.02 5.77
N SER A 184 15.62 5.86 5.16
CA SER A 184 14.59 5.06 4.49
C SER A 184 13.49 4.66 5.47
N TYR A 185 13.86 4.17 6.65
CA TYR A 185 12.93 3.88 7.73
C TYR A 185 12.11 5.11 8.15
N LEU A 186 12.76 6.26 8.37
CA LEU A 186 12.08 7.49 8.79
C LEU A 186 11.04 7.93 7.75
N ILE A 187 11.39 7.88 6.46
CA ILE A 187 10.47 8.20 5.37
C ILE A 187 9.29 7.23 5.34
N ILE A 188 9.53 5.92 5.46
CA ILE A 188 8.48 4.89 5.53
C ILE A 188 7.56 5.15 6.72
N ALA A 189 8.12 5.42 7.91
CA ALA A 189 7.36 5.67 9.13
C ALA A 189 6.45 6.90 9.00
N VAL A 190 7.01 8.03 8.56
CA VAL A 190 6.26 9.28 8.39
C VAL A 190 5.19 9.13 7.30
N SER A 191 5.51 8.45 6.20
CA SER A 191 4.57 8.21 5.10
C SER A 191 3.43 7.30 5.53
N THR A 192 3.73 6.22 6.26
CA THR A 192 2.73 5.29 6.79
C THR A 192 1.81 5.98 7.78
N PHE A 193 2.36 6.75 8.72
CA PHE A 193 1.54 7.51 9.67
C PHE A 193 0.62 8.51 8.95
N SER A 194 1.18 9.30 8.02
CA SER A 194 0.42 10.28 7.25
C SER A 194 -0.67 9.64 6.39
N TYR A 195 -0.36 8.49 5.80
CA TYR A 195 -1.29 7.68 5.02
C TYR A 195 -2.45 7.19 5.89
N LEU A 196 -2.15 6.56 7.04
CA LEU A 196 -3.17 6.05 7.95
C LEU A 196 -4.06 7.17 8.53
N CYS A 197 -3.49 8.33 8.88
CA CYS A 197 -4.27 9.48 9.34
C CYS A 197 -5.25 9.98 8.27
N LYS A 198 -4.81 10.09 7.01
CA LYS A 198 -5.69 10.49 5.90
C LYS A 198 -6.74 9.44 5.58
N MET A 199 -6.35 8.17 5.50
CA MET A 199 -7.27 7.06 5.29
C MET A 199 -8.32 6.98 6.41
N HIS A 200 -7.95 7.23 7.67
CA HIS A 200 -8.92 7.33 8.76
C HIS A 200 -9.85 8.54 8.62
N GLY A 201 -9.38 9.67 8.09
CA GLY A 201 -10.26 10.79 7.72
C GLY A 201 -11.32 10.38 6.69
N PHE A 202 -10.92 9.60 5.68
CA PHE A 202 -11.83 9.08 4.65
C PHE A 202 -12.78 8.00 5.20
N LEU A 203 -12.27 7.05 5.99
CA LEU A 203 -13.04 5.94 6.56
C LEU A 203 -13.91 6.38 7.76
N GLY A 204 -13.49 7.38 8.52
CA GLY A 204 -14.17 7.91 9.70
C GLY A 204 -15.48 8.64 9.40
N SER A 205 -15.76 8.94 8.12
CA SER A 205 -17.10 9.29 7.64
C SER A 205 -18.09 8.11 7.73
N LYS A 206 -17.62 6.86 7.89
CA LYS A 206 -18.42 5.64 8.04
C LYS A 206 -18.12 4.98 9.40
N GLU A 207 -18.81 5.47 10.42
CA GLU A 207 -19.17 4.87 11.74
C GLU A 207 -18.14 4.05 12.56
N SER A 208 -17.95 4.48 13.83
CA SER A 208 -17.57 3.79 15.09
C SER A 208 -16.47 2.70 15.10
N HIS A 209 -16.56 1.67 14.27
CA HIS A 209 -15.81 0.41 14.42
C HIS A 209 -14.29 0.58 14.17
N TRP A 210 -13.92 1.55 13.32
CA TRP A 210 -12.53 1.81 12.92
C TRP A 210 -11.67 2.47 14.01
N LYS A 211 -12.29 3.22 14.93
CA LYS A 211 -11.57 3.84 16.07
C LYS A 211 -10.98 2.79 17.01
N THR A 212 -11.68 1.66 17.17
CA THR A 212 -11.24 0.53 17.99
C THR A 212 -10.10 -0.23 17.32
N VAL A 213 -10.20 -0.49 16.00
CA VAL A 213 -9.16 -1.20 15.24
C VAL A 213 -7.84 -0.42 15.23
N ILE A 214 -7.90 0.91 15.06
CA ILE A 214 -6.70 1.75 15.05
C ILE A 214 -6.14 1.97 16.46
N SER A 215 -6.99 2.13 17.48
CA SER A 215 -6.50 2.16 18.87
C SER A 215 -5.81 0.86 19.23
N ILE A 216 -6.38 -0.28 18.86
CA ILE A 216 -5.75 -1.59 19.07
C ILE A 216 -4.43 -1.68 18.32
N GLN A 217 -4.34 -1.21 17.07
CA GLN A 217 -3.08 -1.26 16.32
C GLN A 217 -2.01 -0.33 16.85
N VAL A 218 -2.35 0.93 17.16
CA VAL A 218 -1.40 1.86 17.79
C VAL A 218 -0.95 1.28 19.11
N VAL A 219 -1.85 0.74 19.94
CA VAL A 219 -1.51 0.09 21.20
C VAL A 219 -0.64 -1.15 20.98
N VAL A 220 -0.95 -2.01 20.01
CA VAL A 220 -0.17 -3.21 19.68
C VAL A 220 1.22 -2.84 19.15
N PHE A 221 1.34 -1.86 18.26
CA PHE A 221 2.63 -1.40 17.73
C PHE A 221 3.45 -0.68 18.80
N THR A 222 2.82 0.10 19.67
CA THR A 222 3.51 0.79 20.77
C THR A 222 3.94 -0.22 21.84
N LEU A 223 3.10 -1.21 22.17
CA LEU A 223 3.42 -2.33 23.06
C LEU A 223 4.51 -3.22 22.47
N LEU A 224 4.48 -3.50 21.16
CA LEU A 224 5.50 -4.33 20.51
C LEU A 224 6.84 -3.59 20.43
N ALA A 225 6.83 -2.29 20.13
CA ALA A 225 8.00 -1.43 20.14
C ALA A 225 8.61 -1.30 21.55
N THR A 226 7.77 -1.11 22.57
CA THR A 226 8.22 -1.12 23.98
C THR A 226 8.65 -2.50 24.44
N LEU A 227 8.02 -3.58 23.97
CA LEU A 227 8.49 -4.96 24.20
C LEU A 227 9.88 -5.14 23.58
N THR A 228 10.11 -4.77 22.32
CA THR A 228 11.42 -4.90 21.66
C THR A 228 12.50 -4.01 22.29
N CYS A 229 12.11 -2.93 22.97
CA CYS A 229 13.03 -2.02 23.66
C CYS A 229 13.33 -2.45 25.10
N GLN A 230 12.34 -2.99 25.84
CA GLN A 230 12.51 -3.48 27.20
C GLN A 230 13.08 -4.89 27.25
N LEU A 231 12.76 -5.71 26.26
CA LEU A 231 13.21 -7.07 26.18
C LEU A 231 14.48 -7.09 25.34
N ASN A 232 15.61 -7.05 26.05
CA ASN A 232 16.88 -7.66 25.62
C ASN A 232 16.69 -9.18 25.44
N ILE A 233 15.69 -9.59 24.65
CA ILE A 233 15.18 -10.94 24.56
C ILE A 233 16.10 -11.75 23.66
N SER A 234 16.51 -12.89 24.20
CA SER A 234 17.12 -14.00 23.49
C SER A 234 16.43 -14.22 22.14
N ASN A 235 17.24 -14.29 21.08
CA ASN A 235 16.87 -14.55 19.67
C ASN A 235 15.79 -15.64 19.48
N SER A 236 15.56 -16.55 20.43
CA SER A 236 14.60 -17.66 20.32
C SER A 236 13.12 -17.26 20.22
N ILE A 237 12.64 -16.26 20.97
CA ILE A 237 11.18 -15.92 20.95
C ILE A 237 10.83 -15.07 19.71
N LEU A 238 11.75 -14.20 19.30
CA LEU A 238 11.64 -13.45 18.05
C LEU A 238 11.66 -14.39 16.83
N ASN A 239 12.55 -15.39 16.84
CA ASN A 239 12.60 -16.45 15.82
C ASN A 239 11.36 -17.37 15.83
N PHE A 240 10.64 -17.47 16.95
CA PHE A 240 9.43 -18.28 17.06
C PHE A 240 8.18 -17.56 16.51
N LEU A 241 7.97 -16.30 16.91
CA LEU A 241 6.87 -15.46 16.40
C LEU A 241 7.01 -15.16 14.90
N PHE A 242 8.26 -15.10 14.41
CA PHE A 242 8.62 -14.90 13.00
C PHE A 242 9.40 -16.09 12.44
N SER A 243 8.98 -17.32 12.76
CA SER A 243 9.43 -18.46 11.95
C SER A 243 9.00 -18.17 10.51
N SER A 244 9.99 -18.01 9.63
CA SER A 244 9.89 -17.73 8.20
C SER A 244 8.69 -18.35 7.52
N ARG A 245 8.36 -19.59 7.92
CA ARG A 245 7.25 -20.39 7.44
C ARG A 245 5.89 -19.72 7.64
N LEU A 246 5.61 -19.09 8.77
CA LEU A 246 4.29 -18.49 9.04
C LEU A 246 4.06 -17.22 8.20
N LEU A 247 5.08 -16.36 8.11
CA LEU A 247 5.02 -15.13 7.32
C LEU A 247 5.03 -15.44 5.81
N LEU A 248 5.82 -16.43 5.38
CA LEU A 248 5.83 -16.94 4.01
C LEU A 248 4.50 -17.61 3.64
N LEU A 249 3.87 -18.34 4.57
CA LEU A 249 2.52 -18.90 4.39
C LEU A 249 1.48 -17.78 4.26
N LEU A 250 1.61 -16.70 5.02
CA LEU A 250 0.72 -15.54 4.95
C LEU A 250 0.91 -14.78 3.62
N LEU A 251 2.15 -14.63 3.15
CA LEU A 251 2.48 -14.07 1.83
C LEU A 251 2.03 -14.98 0.69
N LEU A 252 2.20 -16.30 0.80
CA LEU A 252 1.69 -17.29 -0.16
C LEU A 252 0.16 -17.29 -0.19
N PHE A 253 -0.49 -17.16 0.96
CA PHE A 253 -1.94 -17.04 1.05
C PHE A 253 -2.42 -15.76 0.37
N LEU A 254 -1.76 -14.61 0.64
CA LEU A 254 -2.05 -13.35 -0.06
C LEU A 254 -1.78 -13.47 -1.57
N PHE A 255 -0.69 -14.14 -1.97
CA PHE A 255 -0.36 -14.39 -3.38
C PHE A 255 -1.42 -15.24 -4.09
N VAL A 256 -1.88 -16.33 -3.46
CA VAL A 256 -2.97 -17.18 -3.96
C VAL A 256 -4.28 -16.40 -4.07
N LEU A 257 -4.59 -15.53 -3.10
CA LEU A 257 -5.77 -14.67 -3.14
C LEU A 257 -5.72 -13.65 -4.29
N LEU A 258 -4.56 -13.04 -4.55
CA LEU A 258 -4.36 -12.12 -5.68
C LEU A 258 -4.46 -12.85 -7.02
N PHE A 259 -3.88 -14.06 -7.13
CA PHE A 259 -3.94 -14.86 -8.35
C PHE A 259 -5.36 -15.33 -8.65
N LYS A 260 -6.14 -15.66 -7.61
CA LYS A 260 -7.56 -16.00 -7.75
C LYS A 260 -8.38 -14.80 -8.25
N ARG A 261 -8.16 -13.61 -7.69
CA ARG A 261 -8.82 -12.38 -8.14
C ARG A 261 -8.49 -12.02 -9.59
N ALA A 262 -7.22 -12.17 -10.00
CA ALA A 262 -6.80 -11.94 -11.38
C ALA A 262 -7.44 -12.91 -12.39
N LYS A 263 -7.85 -14.10 -11.93
CA LYS A 263 -8.54 -15.10 -12.75
C LYS A 263 -10.05 -14.87 -12.85
N GLU A 264 -10.64 -14.15 -11.90
CA GLU A 264 -12.08 -13.81 -11.90
C GLU A 264 -12.40 -12.55 -12.74
N GLU A 265 -11.37 -11.83 -13.21
CA GLU A 265 -11.49 -10.65 -14.11
C GLU A 265 -11.23 -10.99 -15.60
N VAL A 266 -11.22 -12.27 -15.99
CA VAL A 266 -11.20 -12.78 -17.39
C VAL A 266 -12.44 -13.61 -17.65
#